data_AF-A0A2C9WIP8-F1
#
_entry.id   AF-A0A2C9WIP8-F1
#
_cell.length_a   1.000
_cell.length_b   1.000
_cell.length_c   1.000
_cell.angle_alpha   90.00
_cell.angle_beta   90.00
_cell.angle_gamma   90.00
#
_symmetry.space_group_name_H-M   'P 1'
#
loop_
_entity.id
_entity.type
_entity.pdbx_description
1 polymer ?
#
loop_
_entity_poly.entity_id
_entity_poly.type
_entity_poly.pdbx_seq_one_letter_code
_entity_poly.pdbx_strand_id
1 'polypeptide(L)'
;MRCCKCRRRPPMKKLERLIATGPKSTTLTNTKTSIMAMSSEVHFQLSKRNTIAIGGNLEVQESSGGAAASAVLKHQLSSVSSIEFMASAGLRALVGVQTTRHLSLHSTATITIAKSLRDGSINLSNTWTRQLSETANGNVQLFLGPESSITVGWQKKDEKMSAAGELKIGTTSFGASANYTHRFSSVSHGRIAGTFGSTALEIEVGGGRKVSNFSTVRMLYTIGIQGIFWKFELHRGGQKFIIPILLSRHLNLTFATGAFLIPTSLYFLLKKFVVKPYYLQREKRKALENKEITSAQVQEARVAAEKAQQLLQVVANRKRNRQVETNGLIITKALYGSRKALKKGGLTEVNDELAFEVIDVTVPLNFLVNDSGQLKLHEGVKKSGIMGFCDPCPGEPKELYVEYTCGGQIFEVTVDDYAELLIPQESHRV
;
A
#
# COMPACT_ATOMS: atom_id res chain seq x y z
N MET A 1 -47.96 -73.13 -47.56
CA MET A 1 -47.22 -71.84 -47.49
C MET A 1 -47.42 -71.10 -48.82
N ARG A 2 -47.95 -69.87 -48.83
CA ARG A 2 -48.17 -69.10 -50.08
C ARG A 2 -47.14 -67.97 -50.19
N CYS A 3 -46.50 -67.89 -51.35
CA CYS A 3 -45.62 -66.80 -51.75
C CYS A 3 -46.43 -65.77 -52.55
N CYS A 4 -46.24 -64.47 -52.30
CA CYS A 4 -46.84 -63.41 -53.13
C CYS A 4 -45.95 -62.15 -53.21
N LYS A 5 -45.62 -61.75 -54.45
CA LYS A 5 -45.15 -60.39 -54.79
C LYS A 5 -46.30 -59.38 -54.59
N CYS A 6 -46.00 -58.14 -54.23
CA CYS A 6 -46.71 -57.01 -54.84
C CYS A 6 -45.89 -55.69 -54.85
N ARG A 7 -46.24 -54.79 -55.77
CA ARG A 7 -45.55 -53.51 -56.09
C ARG A 7 -46.26 -52.31 -55.43
N ARG A 8 -45.51 -51.24 -55.08
CA ARG A 8 -45.62 -49.86 -55.66
C ARG A 8 -44.88 -48.79 -54.82
N ARG A 9 -44.26 -47.82 -55.52
CA ARG A 9 -43.84 -46.46 -55.06
C ARG A 9 -44.89 -45.44 -55.55
N PRO A 10 -44.78 -44.10 -55.35
CA PRO A 10 -44.01 -43.29 -54.40
C PRO A 10 -45.04 -42.61 -53.42
N PRO A 11 -44.90 -41.38 -52.87
CA PRO A 11 -43.74 -40.49 -52.67
C PRO A 11 -43.53 -40.01 -51.21
N MET A 12 -42.45 -39.25 -50.98
CA MET A 12 -42.22 -38.44 -49.78
C MET A 12 -42.54 -36.96 -50.06
N LYS A 13 -43.34 -36.29 -49.22
CA LYS A 13 -43.37 -34.82 -49.03
C LYS A 13 -44.29 -34.38 -47.87
N LYS A 14 -43.72 -34.26 -46.66
CA LYS A 14 -44.07 -33.32 -45.57
C LYS A 14 -43.47 -33.81 -44.25
N LEU A 15 -42.36 -33.22 -43.81
CA LEU A 15 -42.09 -32.97 -42.38
C LEU A 15 -40.95 -31.94 -42.18
N GLU A 16 -41.14 -30.73 -42.70
CA GLU A 16 -40.28 -29.58 -42.37
C GLU A 16 -41.14 -28.41 -41.84
N ARG A 17 -41.23 -28.34 -40.51
CA ARG A 17 -41.40 -27.12 -39.69
C ARG A 17 -41.41 -27.50 -38.21
N LEU A 18 -40.93 -26.58 -37.36
CA LEU A 18 -40.94 -26.62 -35.87
C LEU A 18 -39.85 -27.43 -35.14
N ILE A 19 -38.57 -27.09 -35.33
CA ILE A 19 -37.56 -27.13 -34.25
C ILE A 19 -36.65 -25.88 -34.36
N ALA A 20 -36.16 -25.37 -33.22
CA ALA A 20 -35.08 -24.39 -33.05
C ALA A 20 -35.33 -22.90 -33.40
N THR A 21 -36.27 -22.26 -32.70
CA THR A 21 -36.09 -20.84 -32.33
C THR A 21 -35.04 -20.74 -31.20
N GLY A 22 -33.77 -20.75 -31.57
CA GLY A 22 -32.68 -20.45 -30.63
C GLY A 22 -32.66 -18.96 -30.21
N PRO A 23 -32.18 -18.62 -29.00
CA PRO A 23 -32.03 -17.23 -28.60
C PRO A 23 -31.07 -16.51 -29.54
N LYS A 24 -31.46 -15.30 -29.97
CA LYS A 24 -30.73 -14.48 -30.94
C LYS A 24 -29.27 -14.30 -30.48
N SER A 25 -28.33 -14.67 -31.33
CA SER A 25 -26.92 -14.29 -31.18
C SER A 25 -26.85 -12.77 -31.04
N THR A 26 -26.52 -12.29 -29.85
CA THR A 26 -26.22 -10.88 -29.64
C THR A 26 -24.96 -10.58 -30.41
N THR A 27 -25.08 -9.74 -31.44
CA THR A 27 -23.96 -9.30 -32.27
C THR A 27 -22.95 -8.55 -31.40
N LEU A 28 -21.93 -9.28 -30.95
CA LEU A 28 -20.68 -8.72 -30.46
C LEU A 28 -20.06 -7.95 -31.63
N THR A 29 -20.31 -6.64 -31.65
CA THR A 29 -19.68 -5.72 -32.58
C THR A 29 -18.17 -5.79 -32.37
N ASN A 30 -17.44 -6.19 -33.42
CA ASN A 30 -15.99 -6.35 -33.38
C ASN A 30 -15.30 -5.03 -33.01
N THR A 31 -14.97 -4.86 -31.74
CA THR A 31 -14.16 -3.75 -31.20
C THR A 31 -12.71 -4.21 -31.07
N LYS A 32 -12.04 -4.37 -32.21
CA LYS A 32 -10.66 -4.91 -32.27
C LYS A 32 -9.60 -3.91 -32.76
N THR A 33 -9.63 -2.69 -32.25
CA THR A 33 -8.45 -1.80 -32.22
C THR A 33 -7.49 -2.26 -31.13
N SER A 34 -6.90 -3.45 -31.29
CA SER A 34 -5.88 -3.99 -30.39
C SER A 34 -4.51 -3.48 -30.83
N ILE A 35 -4.08 -2.36 -30.26
CA ILE A 35 -2.69 -1.90 -30.36
C ILE A 35 -1.92 -2.56 -29.21
N MET A 36 -0.97 -3.43 -29.54
CA MET A 36 -0.03 -4.00 -28.57
C MET A 36 1.35 -3.41 -28.80
N ALA A 37 1.86 -2.69 -27.80
CA ALA A 37 3.21 -2.13 -27.81
C ALA A 37 4.06 -2.75 -26.70
N MET A 38 5.26 -3.21 -27.04
CA MET A 38 6.25 -3.75 -26.11
C MET A 38 7.60 -3.10 -26.38
N SER A 39 8.11 -2.36 -25.41
CA SER A 39 9.48 -1.85 -25.40
C SER A 39 10.34 -2.61 -24.39
N SER A 40 11.58 -2.87 -24.76
CA SER A 40 12.63 -3.47 -23.94
C SER A 40 13.92 -2.70 -24.15
N GLU A 41 14.70 -2.45 -23.10
CA GLU A 41 15.97 -1.72 -23.18
C GLU A 41 16.97 -2.30 -22.18
N VAL A 42 18.19 -2.55 -22.64
CA VAL A 42 19.28 -3.13 -21.86
C VAL A 42 20.47 -2.16 -21.89
N HIS A 43 20.98 -1.81 -20.71
CA HIS A 43 22.09 -0.89 -20.54
C HIS A 43 23.37 -1.66 -20.20
N PHE A 44 24.43 -1.43 -20.97
CA PHE A 44 25.77 -2.00 -20.79
C PHE A 44 26.77 -0.89 -20.47
N GLN A 45 27.38 -0.95 -19.30
CA GLN A 45 28.42 0.00 -18.91
C GLN A 45 29.80 -0.52 -19.37
N LEU A 46 30.28 -0.05 -20.52
CA LEU A 46 31.59 -0.44 -21.06
C LEU A 46 32.76 0.17 -20.28
N SER A 47 32.56 1.35 -19.68
CA SER A 47 33.59 2.05 -18.91
C SER A 47 32.95 3.03 -17.93
N LYS A 48 33.75 3.62 -17.02
CA LYS A 48 33.31 4.68 -16.10
C LYS A 48 32.70 5.89 -16.82
N ARG A 49 33.02 6.10 -18.12
CA ARG A 49 32.51 7.21 -18.96
C ARG A 49 31.70 6.76 -20.17
N ASN A 50 31.58 5.46 -20.44
CA ASN A 50 30.94 4.93 -21.65
C ASN A 50 29.81 3.97 -21.28
N THR A 51 28.61 4.26 -21.77
CA THR A 51 27.44 3.40 -21.62
C THR A 51 26.80 3.17 -22.99
N ILE A 52 26.48 1.93 -23.30
CA ILE A 52 25.71 1.56 -24.48
C ILE A 52 24.34 1.09 -24.01
N ALA A 53 23.27 1.70 -24.51
CA ALA A 53 21.92 1.17 -24.36
C ALA A 53 21.49 0.55 -25.69
N ILE A 54 20.93 -0.66 -25.64
CA ILE A 54 20.33 -1.34 -26.79
C ILE A 54 18.88 -1.62 -26.43
N GLY A 55 17.96 -1.14 -27.25
CA GLY A 55 16.53 -1.28 -27.07
C GLY A 55 15.83 -1.80 -28.31
N GLY A 56 14.64 -2.35 -28.10
CA GLY A 56 13.72 -2.76 -29.13
C GLY A 56 12.31 -2.35 -28.75
N ASN A 57 11.58 -1.75 -29.69
CA ASN A 57 10.15 -1.51 -29.59
C ASN A 57 9.42 -2.33 -30.66
N LEU A 58 8.37 -3.03 -30.25
CA LEU A 58 7.49 -3.81 -31.09
C LEU A 58 6.08 -3.25 -30.93
N GLU A 59 5.50 -2.75 -32.01
CA GLU A 59 4.17 -2.17 -32.05
C GLU A 59 3.33 -2.91 -33.10
N VAL A 60 2.26 -3.57 -32.67
CA VAL A 60 1.33 -4.30 -33.55
C VAL A 60 -0.01 -3.58 -33.54
N GLN A 61 -0.41 -3.08 -34.70
CA GLN A 61 -1.69 -2.39 -34.91
C GLN A 61 -2.48 -3.11 -36.02
N GLU A 62 -3.57 -3.75 -35.60
CA GLU A 62 -4.55 -4.47 -36.43
C GLU A 62 -3.95 -5.56 -37.33
N SER A 63 -3.54 -5.20 -38.55
CA SER A 63 -2.95 -6.08 -39.57
C SER A 63 -1.47 -5.79 -39.84
N SER A 64 -0.90 -4.76 -39.22
CA SER A 64 0.48 -4.32 -39.43
C SER A 64 1.31 -4.45 -38.15
N GLY A 65 2.48 -5.08 -38.26
CA GLY A 65 3.46 -5.19 -37.20
C GLY A 65 4.69 -4.32 -37.52
N GLY A 66 5.00 -3.35 -36.66
CA GLY A 66 6.22 -2.57 -36.69
C GLY A 66 7.21 -3.07 -35.64
N ALA A 67 8.43 -3.36 -36.06
CA ALA A 67 9.57 -3.51 -35.16
C ALA A 67 10.52 -2.32 -35.34
N ALA A 68 11.12 -1.83 -34.27
CA ALA A 68 12.22 -0.87 -34.30
C ALA A 68 13.28 -1.29 -33.28
N ALA A 69 14.53 -1.45 -33.73
CA ALA A 69 15.68 -1.61 -32.86
C ALA A 69 16.40 -0.26 -32.74
N SER A 70 16.86 0.10 -31.54
CA SER A 70 17.60 1.34 -31.26
C SER A 70 18.86 1.03 -30.47
N ALA A 71 19.98 1.64 -30.86
CA ALA A 71 21.22 1.65 -30.13
C ALA A 71 21.60 3.09 -29.77
N VAL A 72 21.99 3.32 -28.52
CA VAL A 72 22.46 4.61 -28.01
C VAL A 72 23.82 4.43 -27.38
N LEU A 73 24.85 5.09 -27.92
CA LEU A 73 26.18 5.17 -27.35
C LEU A 73 26.33 6.50 -26.61
N LYS A 74 26.34 6.44 -25.28
CA LYS A 74 26.60 7.58 -24.39
C LYS A 74 28.07 7.64 -24.01
N HIS A 75 28.70 8.78 -24.28
CA HIS A 75 30.05 9.12 -23.87
C HIS A 75 30.05 10.37 -22.97
N GLN A 76 30.59 10.24 -21.76
CA GLN A 76 30.74 11.33 -20.82
C GLN A 76 32.06 12.06 -21.06
N LEU A 77 31.99 13.22 -21.72
CA LEU A 77 33.13 14.09 -22.02
C LEU A 77 33.71 14.74 -20.76
N SER A 78 32.85 15.16 -19.83
CA SER A 78 33.25 15.77 -18.55
C SER A 78 32.22 15.46 -17.44
N SER A 79 32.48 15.92 -16.22
CA SER A 79 31.48 15.89 -15.13
C SER A 79 30.21 16.71 -15.46
N VAL A 80 30.26 17.59 -16.46
CA VAL A 80 29.25 18.61 -16.77
C VAL A 80 28.67 18.45 -18.18
N SER A 81 29.21 17.53 -19.00
CA SER A 81 28.80 17.35 -20.40
C SER A 81 28.89 15.89 -20.88
N SER A 82 27.90 15.47 -21.67
CA SER A 82 27.91 14.17 -22.35
C SER A 82 27.38 14.27 -23.78
N ILE A 83 27.81 13.33 -24.62
CA ILE A 83 27.37 13.16 -26.01
C ILE A 83 26.79 11.76 -26.18
N GLU A 84 25.67 11.68 -26.87
CA GLU A 84 24.87 10.48 -27.07
C GLU A 84 24.64 10.31 -28.58
N PHE A 85 25.23 9.27 -29.16
CA PHE A 85 24.99 8.90 -30.54
C PHE A 85 23.84 7.91 -30.59
N MET A 86 22.79 8.23 -31.34
CA MET A 86 21.57 7.46 -31.44
C MET A 86 21.43 6.91 -32.86
N ALA A 87 21.18 5.62 -33.00
CA ALA A 87 20.83 4.99 -34.26
C ALA A 87 19.65 4.05 -34.05
N SER A 88 18.61 4.14 -34.88
CA SER A 88 17.53 3.14 -34.91
C SER A 88 17.23 2.68 -36.33
N ALA A 89 16.75 1.45 -36.43
CA ALA A 89 16.38 0.77 -37.67
C ALA A 89 15.01 0.10 -37.50
N GLY A 90 14.25 -0.01 -38.59
CA GLY A 90 12.86 -0.51 -38.58
C GLY A 90 11.84 0.63 -38.74
N LEU A 91 10.74 0.60 -37.99
CA LEU A 91 9.58 1.50 -38.15
C LEU A 91 9.94 3.00 -38.16
N ARG A 92 10.92 3.41 -37.36
CA ARG A 92 11.50 4.76 -37.33
C ARG A 92 13.01 4.67 -37.48
N ALA A 93 13.47 4.53 -38.72
CA ALA A 93 14.90 4.52 -39.02
C ALA A 93 15.46 5.95 -38.93
N LEU A 94 16.38 6.20 -37.99
CA LEU A 94 17.01 7.51 -37.79
C LEU A 94 18.43 7.38 -37.28
N VAL A 95 19.26 8.38 -37.57
CA VAL A 95 20.60 8.55 -36.97
C VAL A 95 20.71 9.97 -36.44
N GLY A 96 21.18 10.12 -35.21
CA GLY A 96 21.27 11.41 -34.55
C GLY A 96 22.36 11.51 -33.49
N VAL A 97 22.63 12.74 -33.10
CA VAL A 97 23.58 13.11 -32.05
C VAL A 97 22.84 14.02 -31.08
N GLN A 98 22.82 13.62 -29.81
CA GLN A 98 22.34 14.39 -28.68
C GLN A 98 23.54 14.85 -27.85
N THR A 99 23.62 16.14 -27.55
CA THR A 99 24.67 16.73 -26.71
C THR A 99 24.01 17.40 -25.52
N THR A 100 24.40 17.00 -24.31
CA THR A 100 23.87 17.55 -23.06
C THR A 100 24.99 18.25 -22.30
N ARG A 101 24.69 19.44 -21.76
CA ARG A 101 25.62 20.22 -20.93
C ARG A 101 24.87 20.93 -19.82
N HIS A 102 25.34 20.82 -18.58
CA HIS A 102 24.87 21.70 -17.51
C HIS A 102 25.53 23.08 -17.73
N LEU A 103 24.70 24.11 -17.90
CA LEU A 103 25.13 25.51 -18.05
C LEU A 103 25.36 26.17 -16.69
N SER A 104 24.62 25.72 -15.67
CA SER A 104 24.80 26.08 -14.27
C SER A 104 24.34 24.91 -13.39
N LEU A 105 24.54 25.03 -12.07
CA LEU A 105 24.15 24.00 -11.10
C LEU A 105 22.66 23.63 -11.17
N HIS A 106 21.81 24.55 -11.64
CA HIS A 106 20.35 24.38 -11.77
C HIS A 106 19.84 24.40 -13.22
N SER A 107 20.70 24.45 -14.24
CA SER A 107 20.26 24.59 -15.64
C SER A 107 21.04 23.69 -16.59
N THR A 108 20.31 22.97 -17.45
CA THR A 108 20.87 22.11 -18.50
C THR A 108 20.37 22.51 -19.87
N ALA A 109 21.24 22.38 -20.86
CA ALA A 109 20.91 22.51 -22.27
C ALA A 109 21.18 21.17 -22.97
N THR A 110 20.23 20.74 -23.78
CA THR A 110 20.29 19.54 -24.60
C THR A 110 20.04 19.92 -26.05
N ILE A 111 21.01 19.68 -26.93
CA ILE A 111 20.88 19.88 -28.38
C ILE A 111 20.88 18.52 -29.05
N THR A 112 19.80 18.20 -29.75
CA THR A 112 19.62 16.91 -30.44
C THR A 112 19.37 17.15 -31.92
N ILE A 113 20.26 16.63 -32.76
CA ILE A 113 20.16 16.67 -34.22
C ILE A 113 19.95 15.24 -34.70
N ALA A 114 18.85 14.96 -35.40
CA ALA A 114 18.52 13.63 -35.90
C ALA A 114 18.02 13.68 -37.34
N LYS A 115 18.53 12.79 -38.19
CA LYS A 115 18.09 12.60 -39.57
C LYS A 115 17.21 11.35 -39.66
N SER A 116 15.99 11.50 -40.18
CA SER A 116 15.15 10.38 -40.61
C SER A 116 15.78 9.76 -41.86
N LEU A 117 16.09 8.46 -41.79
CA LEU A 117 16.58 7.71 -42.95
C LEU A 117 15.45 7.32 -43.92
N ARG A 118 14.19 7.41 -43.48
CA ARG A 118 13.01 7.05 -44.27
C ARG A 118 12.61 8.15 -45.24
N ASP A 119 12.53 9.39 -44.73
CA ASP A 119 11.99 10.53 -45.48
C ASP A 119 13.09 11.60 -45.74
N GLY A 120 14.34 11.33 -45.34
CA GLY A 120 15.49 12.22 -45.50
C GLY A 120 15.50 13.47 -44.61
N SER A 121 14.41 13.74 -43.89
CA SER A 121 14.20 14.94 -43.07
C SER A 121 15.20 15.04 -41.91
N ILE A 122 15.64 16.28 -41.63
CA ILE A 122 16.53 16.61 -40.53
C ILE A 122 15.71 17.36 -39.48
N ASN A 123 15.68 16.81 -38.26
CA ASN A 123 15.06 17.43 -37.09
C ASN A 123 16.18 17.91 -36.17
N LEU A 124 16.14 19.19 -35.81
CA LEU A 124 16.98 19.79 -34.79
C LEU A 124 16.08 20.16 -33.61
N SER A 125 16.49 19.83 -32.39
CA SER A 125 15.79 20.27 -31.19
C SER A 125 16.77 20.78 -30.14
N ASN A 126 16.34 21.81 -29.42
CA ASN A 126 17.10 22.43 -28.35
C ASN A 126 16.18 22.51 -27.12
N THR A 127 16.53 21.75 -26.08
CA THR A 127 15.78 21.70 -24.82
C THR A 127 16.61 22.31 -23.72
N TRP A 128 16.14 23.43 -23.18
CA TRP A 128 16.64 24.01 -21.94
C TRP A 128 15.77 23.54 -20.78
N THR A 129 16.37 22.99 -19.73
CA THR A 129 15.66 22.72 -18.47
C THR A 129 16.31 23.49 -17.35
N ARG A 130 15.50 24.04 -16.44
CA ARG A 130 15.98 24.77 -15.28
C ARG A 130 15.18 24.40 -14.04
N GLN A 131 15.88 24.02 -12.98
CA GLN A 131 15.33 23.95 -11.64
C GLN A 131 15.06 25.39 -11.16
N LEU A 132 13.79 25.69 -10.92
CA LEU A 132 13.30 27.00 -10.45
C LEU A 132 13.19 27.04 -8.92
N SER A 133 12.98 25.87 -8.30
CA SER A 133 12.93 25.64 -6.86
C SER A 133 13.25 24.16 -6.60
N GLU A 134 13.52 23.77 -5.36
CA GLU A 134 13.77 22.38 -4.97
C GLU A 134 12.68 21.42 -5.48
N THR A 135 11.43 21.87 -5.50
CA THR A 135 10.26 21.10 -5.95
C THR A 135 9.79 21.40 -7.37
N ALA A 136 10.36 22.41 -8.07
CA ALA A 136 9.83 22.90 -9.35
C ALA A 136 10.89 23.07 -10.44
N ASN A 137 10.60 22.50 -11.62
CA ASN A 137 11.43 22.62 -12.83
C ASN A 137 10.62 23.24 -13.96
N GLY A 138 11.23 24.15 -14.72
CA GLY A 138 10.75 24.59 -16.02
C GLY A 138 11.54 23.94 -17.15
N ASN A 139 10.93 23.77 -18.32
CA ASN A 139 11.59 23.38 -19.54
C ASN A 139 11.09 24.21 -20.72
N VAL A 140 11.99 24.58 -21.62
CA VAL A 140 11.66 25.20 -22.91
C VAL A 140 12.34 24.37 -23.99
N GLN A 141 11.54 23.84 -24.90
CA GLN A 141 12.01 23.02 -26.02
C GLN A 141 11.66 23.72 -27.33
N LEU A 142 12.69 24.06 -28.10
CA LEU A 142 12.56 24.41 -29.51
C LEU A 142 12.72 23.15 -30.34
N PHE A 143 11.84 22.93 -31.30
CA PHE A 143 11.91 21.88 -32.30
C PHE A 143 11.84 22.53 -33.68
N LEU A 144 12.88 22.34 -34.48
CA LEU A 144 13.04 22.85 -35.84
C LEU A 144 13.10 21.65 -36.78
N GLY A 145 12.19 21.62 -37.75
CA GLY A 145 12.01 20.50 -38.67
C GLY A 145 10.78 20.74 -39.54
N PRO A 146 10.24 19.68 -40.20
CA PRO A 146 9.05 19.78 -41.05
C PRO A 146 7.85 20.40 -40.31
N GLU A 147 7.66 20.04 -39.04
CA GLU A 147 6.73 20.69 -38.12
C GLU A 147 7.51 21.39 -37.01
N SER A 148 7.83 22.67 -37.22
CA SER A 148 8.58 23.44 -36.21
C SER A 148 7.64 23.85 -35.06
N SER A 149 8.11 23.73 -33.81
CA SER A 149 7.32 24.08 -32.63
C SER A 149 8.15 24.49 -31.41
N ILE A 150 7.52 25.28 -30.54
CA ILE A 150 8.05 25.76 -29.27
C ILE A 150 7.16 25.18 -28.18
N THR A 151 7.74 24.41 -27.27
CA THR A 151 7.07 23.85 -26.09
C THR A 151 7.63 24.49 -24.83
N VAL A 152 6.77 25.13 -24.03
CA VAL A 152 7.10 25.65 -22.70
C VAL A 152 6.40 24.79 -21.66
N GLY A 153 7.18 24.06 -20.86
CA GLY A 153 6.70 23.20 -19.79
C GLY A 153 7.09 23.71 -18.40
N TRP A 154 6.25 23.41 -17.42
CA TRP A 154 6.49 23.59 -16.00
C TRP A 154 6.01 22.35 -15.27
N GLN A 155 6.80 21.86 -14.32
CA GLN A 155 6.44 20.76 -13.45
C GLN A 155 6.84 21.10 -12.01
N LYS A 156 5.90 20.91 -11.07
CA LYS A 156 6.16 20.94 -9.63
C LYS A 156 5.80 19.59 -9.02
N LYS A 157 6.74 18.99 -8.31
CA LYS A 157 6.59 17.71 -7.63
C LYS A 157 6.99 17.85 -6.17
N ASP A 158 6.02 17.57 -5.32
CA ASP A 158 6.04 17.70 -3.88
C ASP A 158 5.69 16.32 -3.26
N GLU A 159 5.72 16.17 -1.94
CA GLU A 159 5.40 14.88 -1.29
C GLU A 159 3.96 14.44 -1.58
N LYS A 160 3.03 15.38 -1.38
CA LYS A 160 1.57 15.17 -1.48
C LYS A 160 0.98 15.61 -2.83
N MET A 161 1.70 16.42 -3.61
CA MET A 161 1.16 17.06 -4.81
C MET A 161 2.12 16.93 -5.99
N SER A 162 1.61 16.70 -7.19
CA SER A 162 2.37 16.83 -8.43
C SER A 162 1.52 17.60 -9.44
N ALA A 163 1.96 18.79 -9.82
CA ALA A 163 1.36 19.60 -10.86
C ALA A 163 2.30 19.69 -12.06
N ALA A 164 1.76 19.73 -13.27
CA ALA A 164 2.51 20.08 -14.46
C ALA A 164 1.61 20.83 -15.44
N GLY A 165 2.18 21.75 -16.21
CA GLY A 165 1.53 22.46 -17.30
C GLY A 165 2.49 22.54 -18.48
N GLU A 166 1.95 22.43 -19.69
CA GLU A 166 2.73 22.47 -20.93
C GLU A 166 1.97 23.29 -21.97
N LEU A 167 2.66 24.18 -22.67
CA LEU A 167 2.13 24.98 -23.77
C LEU A 167 3.00 24.75 -24.99
N LYS A 168 2.46 24.06 -25.99
CA LYS A 168 3.06 23.82 -27.31
C LYS A 168 2.45 24.77 -28.33
N ILE A 169 3.30 25.52 -29.03
CA ILE A 169 2.95 26.41 -30.14
C ILE A 169 3.80 25.99 -31.34
N GLY A 170 3.18 25.36 -32.33
CA GLY A 170 3.81 24.94 -33.57
C GLY A 170 3.23 25.62 -34.80
N THR A 171 3.91 25.45 -35.93
CA THR A 171 3.47 25.98 -37.23
C THR A 171 2.16 25.34 -37.71
N THR A 172 1.92 24.07 -37.37
CA THR A 172 0.72 23.30 -37.77
C THR A 172 -0.27 23.04 -36.63
N SER A 173 0.17 23.13 -35.37
CA SER A 173 -0.65 22.80 -34.21
C SER A 173 -0.29 23.62 -32.97
N PHE A 174 -1.32 24.02 -32.22
CA PHE A 174 -1.16 24.58 -30.88
C PHE A 174 -1.85 23.67 -29.86
N GLY A 175 -1.35 23.64 -28.63
CA GLY A 175 -1.97 22.88 -27.55
C GLY A 175 -1.42 23.25 -26.18
N ALA A 176 -2.31 23.42 -25.22
CA ALA A 176 -2.02 23.49 -23.80
C ALA A 176 -2.41 22.16 -23.13
N SER A 177 -1.63 21.71 -22.15
CA SER A 177 -2.02 20.63 -21.25
C SER A 177 -1.75 21.02 -19.79
N ALA A 178 -2.58 20.49 -18.90
CA ALA A 178 -2.42 20.64 -17.47
C ALA A 178 -2.66 19.28 -16.80
N ASN A 179 -1.83 18.95 -15.81
CA ASN A 179 -1.89 17.72 -15.04
C ASN A 179 -1.78 18.06 -13.55
N TYR A 180 -2.71 17.56 -12.74
CA TYR A 180 -2.72 17.73 -11.30
C TYR A 180 -2.99 16.39 -10.61
N THR A 181 -2.03 15.91 -9.83
CA THR A 181 -2.11 14.66 -9.06
C THR A 181 -1.95 14.96 -7.58
N HIS A 182 -2.91 14.54 -6.76
CA HIS A 182 -2.91 14.73 -5.32
C HIS A 182 -2.92 13.39 -4.58
N ARG A 183 -1.98 13.19 -3.66
CA ARG A 183 -1.85 11.99 -2.83
C ARG A 183 -2.57 12.22 -1.50
N PHE A 184 -3.68 11.52 -1.33
CA PHE A 184 -4.45 11.52 -0.08
C PHE A 184 -3.84 10.61 1.00
N SER A 185 -2.98 9.67 0.60
CA SER A 185 -2.28 8.72 1.46
C SER A 185 -1.04 8.18 0.73
N SER A 186 -0.13 7.51 1.44
CA SER A 186 0.96 6.71 0.85
C SER A 186 0.46 5.64 -0.13
N VAL A 187 -0.82 5.26 -0.02
CA VAL A 187 -1.45 4.20 -0.81
C VAL A 187 -2.40 4.74 -1.90
N SER A 188 -2.89 5.98 -1.83
CA SER A 188 -3.98 6.46 -2.71
C SER A 188 -3.78 7.89 -3.23
N HIS A 189 -4.01 8.08 -4.53
CA HIS A 189 -3.89 9.36 -5.22
C HIS A 189 -5.05 9.61 -6.19
N GLY A 190 -5.50 10.86 -6.30
CA GLY A 190 -6.37 11.34 -7.37
C GLY A 190 -5.55 12.02 -8.47
N ARG A 191 -6.05 12.00 -9.71
CA ARG A 191 -5.48 12.72 -10.86
C ARG A 191 -6.58 13.41 -11.62
N ILE A 192 -6.33 14.67 -11.98
CA ILE A 192 -7.10 15.46 -12.93
C ILE A 192 -6.10 15.90 -14.00
N ALA A 193 -6.47 15.82 -15.27
CA ALA A 193 -5.69 16.30 -16.38
C ALA A 193 -6.62 16.89 -17.46
N GLY A 194 -6.10 17.82 -18.24
CA GLY A 194 -6.80 18.40 -19.38
C GLY A 194 -5.83 18.71 -20.51
N THR A 195 -6.27 18.50 -21.73
CA THR A 195 -5.57 18.84 -22.97
C THR A 195 -6.50 19.69 -23.83
N PHE A 196 -5.98 20.79 -24.35
CA PHE A 196 -6.72 21.82 -25.08
C PHE A 196 -5.87 22.31 -26.26
N GLY A 197 -6.18 21.91 -27.48
CA GLY A 197 -5.41 22.27 -28.67
C GLY A 197 -6.21 22.15 -29.96
N SER A 198 -5.59 22.53 -31.08
CA SER A 198 -6.24 22.61 -32.39
C SER A 198 -6.90 21.30 -32.86
N THR A 199 -6.41 20.16 -32.39
CA THR A 199 -6.88 18.81 -32.77
C THR A 199 -7.36 17.96 -31.60
N ALA A 200 -7.24 18.44 -30.36
CA ALA A 200 -7.54 17.66 -29.17
C ALA A 200 -8.10 18.54 -28.04
N LEU A 201 -9.32 18.23 -27.60
CA LEU A 201 -9.90 18.71 -26.35
C LEU A 201 -10.28 17.47 -25.55
N GLU A 202 -9.57 17.21 -24.44
CA GLU A 202 -9.84 16.11 -23.53
C GLU A 202 -9.73 16.56 -22.07
N ILE A 203 -10.58 16.00 -21.21
CA ILE A 203 -10.53 16.13 -19.75
C ILE A 203 -10.49 14.73 -19.18
N GLU A 204 -9.45 14.43 -18.39
CA GLU A 204 -9.23 13.15 -17.73
C GLU A 204 -9.34 13.32 -16.20
N VAL A 205 -10.25 12.60 -15.57
CA VAL A 205 -10.47 12.61 -14.12
C VAL A 205 -10.41 11.18 -13.60
N GLY A 206 -9.71 10.94 -12.49
CA GLY A 206 -9.73 9.64 -11.85
C GLY A 206 -8.79 9.52 -10.69
N GLY A 207 -8.38 8.29 -10.40
CA GLY A 207 -7.50 8.02 -9.27
C GLY A 207 -6.90 6.63 -9.32
N GLY A 208 -5.96 6.40 -8.42
CA GLY A 208 -5.30 5.11 -8.26
C GLY A 208 -5.06 4.74 -6.82
N ARG A 209 -4.85 3.45 -6.62
CA ARG A 209 -4.46 2.86 -5.36
C ARG A 209 -3.31 1.87 -5.56
N LYS A 210 -2.30 1.97 -4.70
CA LYS A 210 -1.26 0.96 -4.55
C LYS A 210 -1.89 -0.27 -3.88
N VAL A 211 -1.86 -1.41 -4.58
CA VAL A 211 -2.45 -2.68 -4.10
C VAL A 211 -1.39 -3.56 -3.45
N SER A 212 -0.14 -3.45 -3.91
CA SER A 212 1.03 -4.14 -3.36
C SER A 212 2.26 -3.24 -3.50
N ASN A 213 3.38 -3.61 -2.86
CA ASN A 213 4.65 -2.86 -2.92
C ASN A 213 5.10 -2.53 -4.35
N PHE A 214 4.81 -3.41 -5.30
CA PHE A 214 5.18 -3.30 -6.72
C PHE A 214 4.01 -3.09 -7.68
N SER A 215 2.75 -3.00 -7.19
CA SER A 215 1.55 -2.96 -8.04
C SER A 215 0.66 -1.76 -7.70
N THR A 216 0.38 -0.90 -8.68
CA THR A 216 -0.61 0.19 -8.55
C THR A 216 -1.67 0.08 -9.65
N VAL A 217 -2.94 0.12 -9.24
CA VAL A 217 -4.09 0.13 -10.15
C VAL A 217 -4.64 1.54 -10.22
N ARG A 218 -5.01 2.00 -11.42
CA ARG A 218 -5.61 3.30 -11.68
C ARG A 218 -6.83 3.14 -12.57
N MET A 219 -7.84 3.94 -12.30
CA MET A 219 -9.02 4.08 -13.15
C MET A 219 -9.16 5.55 -13.50
N LEU A 220 -9.04 5.87 -14.78
CA LEU A 220 -9.10 7.21 -15.32
C LEU A 220 -10.28 7.28 -16.29
N TYR A 221 -11.07 8.34 -16.19
CA TYR A 221 -12.22 8.61 -17.02
C TYR A 221 -11.90 9.82 -17.90
N THR A 222 -11.85 9.61 -19.22
CA THR A 222 -11.53 10.65 -20.20
C THR A 222 -12.78 11.01 -21.00
N ILE A 223 -13.09 12.30 -21.05
CA ILE A 223 -14.10 12.89 -21.95
C ILE A 223 -13.35 13.76 -22.94
N GLY A 224 -13.53 13.56 -24.25
CA GLY A 224 -12.95 14.43 -25.25
C GLY A 224 -13.64 14.37 -26.62
N ILE A 225 -13.12 15.11 -27.61
CA ILE A 225 -13.71 15.16 -28.97
C ILE A 225 -13.80 13.75 -29.59
N GLN A 226 -12.85 12.87 -29.30
CA GLN A 226 -12.82 11.48 -29.79
C GLN A 226 -13.82 10.55 -29.06
N GLY A 227 -14.52 11.05 -28.05
CA GLY A 227 -15.52 10.32 -27.28
C GLY A 227 -15.20 10.20 -25.79
N ILE A 228 -15.83 9.21 -25.17
CA ILE A 228 -15.81 8.95 -23.73
C ILE A 228 -15.12 7.61 -23.48
N PHE A 229 -14.09 7.58 -22.63
CA PHE A 229 -13.24 6.41 -22.38
C PHE A 229 -13.05 6.14 -20.89
N TRP A 230 -12.98 4.86 -20.50
CA TRP A 230 -12.30 4.44 -19.27
C TRP A 230 -10.93 3.88 -19.61
N LYS A 231 -9.87 4.41 -19.00
CA LYS A 231 -8.52 3.87 -19.06
C LYS A 231 -8.21 3.19 -17.74
N PHE A 232 -8.11 1.87 -17.77
CA PHE A 232 -7.64 1.08 -16.62
C PHE A 232 -6.12 0.90 -16.76
N GLU A 233 -5.34 1.54 -15.88
CA GLU A 233 -3.88 1.37 -15.86
C GLU A 233 -3.47 0.43 -14.72
N LEU A 234 -2.72 -0.63 -15.04
CA LEU A 234 -2.03 -1.47 -14.07
C LEU A 234 -0.52 -1.31 -14.27
N HIS A 235 0.13 -0.68 -13.29
CA HIS A 235 1.58 -0.65 -13.21
C HIS A 235 2.06 -1.79 -12.32
N ARG A 236 2.93 -2.67 -12.83
CA ARG A 236 3.56 -3.76 -12.06
C ARG A 236 5.02 -3.93 -12.47
N GLY A 237 5.94 -3.80 -11.52
CA GLY A 237 7.37 -4.13 -11.74
C GLY A 237 8.02 -3.42 -12.94
N GLY A 238 7.71 -2.14 -13.15
CA GLY A 238 8.18 -1.36 -14.30
C GLY A 238 7.29 -1.43 -15.56
N GLN A 239 6.50 -2.49 -15.72
CA GLN A 239 5.54 -2.62 -16.82
C GLN A 239 4.29 -1.78 -16.57
N LYS A 240 3.74 -1.17 -17.63
CA LYS A 240 2.48 -0.42 -17.63
C LYS A 240 1.49 -1.05 -18.61
N PHE A 241 0.48 -1.73 -18.10
CA PHE A 241 -0.65 -2.21 -18.90
C PHE A 241 -1.75 -1.15 -18.89
N ILE A 242 -2.30 -0.82 -20.06
CA ILE A 242 -3.41 0.14 -20.20
C ILE A 242 -4.50 -0.55 -21.00
N ILE A 243 -5.72 -0.62 -20.45
CA ILE A 243 -6.90 -1.13 -21.14
C ILE A 243 -7.86 0.06 -21.34
N PRO A 244 -7.90 0.66 -22.54
CA PRO A 244 -8.88 1.69 -22.89
C PRO A 244 -10.20 1.05 -23.33
N ILE A 245 -11.29 1.37 -22.64
CA ILE A 245 -12.66 0.99 -22.99
C ILE A 245 -13.37 2.23 -23.52
N LEU A 246 -13.67 2.24 -24.83
CA LEU A 246 -14.50 3.26 -25.47
C LEU A 246 -15.98 3.00 -25.08
N LEU A 247 -16.61 3.98 -24.42
CA LEU A 247 -18.00 3.92 -23.98
C LEU A 247 -18.95 4.54 -25.01
N SER A 248 -18.56 5.67 -25.60
CA SER A 248 -19.32 6.38 -26.62
C SER A 248 -18.38 7.19 -27.51
N ARG A 249 -18.63 7.21 -28.83
CA ARG A 249 -17.95 8.11 -29.78
C ARG A 249 -18.55 9.52 -29.79
N HIS A 250 -19.76 9.69 -29.26
CA HIS A 250 -20.46 10.97 -29.23
C HIS A 250 -20.54 11.52 -27.81
N LEU A 251 -20.31 12.83 -27.67
CA LEU A 251 -20.38 13.57 -26.41
C LEU A 251 -21.84 13.83 -26.00
N ASN A 252 -22.50 12.76 -25.56
CA ASN A 252 -23.84 12.82 -24.99
C ASN A 252 -23.76 13.01 -23.47
N LEU A 253 -24.32 14.11 -22.95
CA LEU A 253 -24.27 14.45 -21.51
C LEU A 253 -24.83 13.34 -20.61
N THR A 254 -25.90 12.66 -21.03
CA THR A 254 -26.51 11.53 -20.32
C THR A 254 -25.59 10.33 -20.19
N PHE A 255 -24.84 9.99 -21.26
CA PHE A 255 -23.83 8.94 -21.21
C PHE A 255 -22.61 9.37 -20.39
N ALA A 256 -22.24 10.65 -20.43
CA ALA A 256 -21.11 11.17 -19.65
C ALA A 256 -21.38 11.15 -18.14
N THR A 257 -22.57 11.56 -17.70
CA THR A 257 -22.96 11.49 -16.29
C THR A 257 -23.13 10.04 -15.84
N GLY A 258 -23.77 9.19 -16.64
CA GLY A 258 -23.90 7.75 -16.37
C GLY A 258 -22.54 7.04 -16.22
N ALA A 259 -21.60 7.28 -17.15
CA ALA A 259 -20.26 6.69 -17.11
C ALA A 259 -19.39 7.17 -15.93
N PHE A 260 -19.72 8.30 -15.31
CA PHE A 260 -19.08 8.74 -14.07
C PHE A 260 -19.78 8.19 -12.82
N LEU A 261 -21.10 8.24 -12.77
CA LEU A 261 -21.90 7.88 -11.59
C LEU A 261 -22.00 6.37 -11.35
N ILE A 262 -22.07 5.55 -12.40
CA ILE A 262 -22.23 4.09 -12.26
C ILE A 262 -21.01 3.43 -11.58
N PRO A 263 -19.75 3.66 -12.01
CA PRO A 263 -18.59 3.04 -11.35
C PRO A 263 -18.33 3.59 -9.95
N THR A 264 -18.60 4.88 -9.72
CA THR A 264 -18.35 5.53 -8.42
C THR A 264 -19.36 5.08 -7.37
N SER A 265 -20.65 4.98 -7.73
CA SER A 265 -21.68 4.40 -6.87
C SER A 265 -21.43 2.90 -6.61
N LEU A 266 -21.13 2.12 -7.65
CA LEU A 266 -20.79 0.69 -7.51
C LEU A 266 -19.58 0.48 -6.58
N TYR A 267 -18.52 1.27 -6.73
CA TYR A 267 -17.35 1.25 -5.84
C TYR A 267 -17.74 1.56 -4.40
N PHE A 268 -18.57 2.59 -4.17
CA PHE A 268 -19.00 2.96 -2.82
C PHE A 268 -19.86 1.88 -2.16
N LEU A 269 -20.80 1.28 -2.91
CA LEU A 269 -21.63 0.17 -2.46
C LEU A 269 -20.78 -1.05 -2.09
N LEU A 270 -19.91 -1.52 -3.00
CA LEU A 270 -19.01 -2.64 -2.73
C LEU A 270 -18.09 -2.36 -1.53
N LYS A 271 -17.54 -1.14 -1.42
CA LYS A 271 -16.70 -0.74 -0.29
C LYS A 271 -17.44 -0.79 1.05
N LYS A 272 -18.69 -0.31 1.09
CA LYS A 272 -19.47 -0.22 2.34
C LYS A 272 -20.12 -1.54 2.75
N PHE A 273 -20.64 -2.32 1.79
CA PHE A 273 -21.41 -3.55 2.05
C PHE A 273 -20.61 -4.85 1.95
N VAL A 274 -19.49 -4.90 1.22
CA VAL A 274 -18.69 -6.13 1.07
C VAL A 274 -17.33 -5.96 1.75
N VAL A 275 -16.57 -4.93 1.36
CA VAL A 275 -15.17 -4.77 1.80
C VAL A 275 -15.09 -4.46 3.29
N LYS A 276 -15.78 -3.40 3.77
CA LYS A 276 -15.73 -3.01 5.20
C LYS A 276 -16.15 -4.15 6.15
N PRO A 277 -17.29 -4.84 6.00
CA PRO A 277 -17.66 -5.91 6.93
C PRO A 277 -16.70 -7.11 6.87
N TYR A 278 -16.17 -7.47 5.69
CA TYR A 278 -15.17 -8.54 5.58
C TYR A 278 -13.90 -8.26 6.39
N TYR A 279 -13.35 -7.04 6.28
CA TYR A 279 -12.17 -6.66 7.08
C TYR A 279 -12.47 -6.65 8.59
N LEU A 280 -13.61 -6.08 9.01
CA LEU A 280 -14.01 -6.08 10.43
C LEU A 280 -14.23 -7.50 10.98
N GLN A 281 -14.81 -8.41 10.19
CA GLN A 281 -14.94 -9.82 10.59
C GLN A 281 -13.57 -10.51 10.71
N ARG A 282 -12.65 -10.23 9.79
CA ARG A 282 -11.28 -10.78 9.84
C ARG A 282 -10.47 -10.27 11.02
N GLU A 283 -10.60 -8.99 11.36
CA GLU A 283 -10.01 -8.39 12.57
C GLU A 283 -10.59 -9.01 13.84
N LYS A 284 -11.91 -9.19 13.91
CA LYS A 284 -12.56 -9.88 15.03
C LYS A 284 -12.07 -11.33 15.20
N ARG A 285 -11.96 -12.10 14.11
CA ARG A 285 -11.43 -13.48 14.17
C ARG A 285 -10.00 -13.52 14.69
N LYS A 286 -9.10 -12.68 14.16
CA LYS A 286 -7.72 -12.57 14.66
C LYS A 286 -7.65 -12.16 16.14
N ALA A 287 -8.55 -11.27 16.59
CA ALA A 287 -8.60 -10.88 17.99
C ALA A 287 -9.08 -12.03 18.91
N LEU A 288 -9.97 -12.90 18.43
CA LEU A 288 -10.39 -14.11 19.14
C LEU A 288 -9.28 -15.17 19.15
N GLU A 289 -8.70 -15.49 17.98
CA GLU A 289 -7.55 -16.40 17.84
C GLU A 289 -6.39 -16.01 18.77
N ASN A 290 -6.03 -14.72 18.83
CA ASN A 290 -5.00 -14.23 19.74
C ASN A 290 -5.39 -14.37 21.23
N LYS A 291 -6.68 -14.19 21.58
CA LYS A 291 -7.16 -14.39 22.96
C LYS A 291 -7.10 -15.85 23.37
N GLU A 292 -7.50 -16.78 22.51
CA GLU A 292 -7.45 -18.23 22.75
C GLU A 292 -6.01 -18.73 22.91
N ILE A 293 -5.08 -18.26 22.07
CA ILE A 293 -3.66 -18.58 22.20
C ILE A 293 -3.08 -18.03 23.52
N THR A 294 -3.49 -16.81 23.90
CA THR A 294 -3.00 -16.15 25.11
C THR A 294 -3.56 -16.81 26.39
N SER A 295 -4.84 -17.21 26.42
CA SER A 295 -5.45 -17.82 27.61
C SER A 295 -4.82 -19.17 27.96
N ALA A 296 -4.49 -19.99 26.97
CA ALA A 296 -3.77 -21.25 27.18
C ALA A 296 -2.40 -21.02 27.85
N GLN A 297 -1.62 -20.05 27.33
CA GLN A 297 -0.30 -19.69 27.90
C GLN A 297 -0.41 -19.12 29.32
N VAL A 298 -1.42 -18.28 29.59
CA VAL A 298 -1.67 -17.74 30.94
C VAL A 298 -2.02 -18.85 31.93
N GLN A 299 -2.81 -19.84 31.51
CA GLN A 299 -3.21 -20.94 32.40
C GLN A 299 -2.05 -21.87 32.74
N GLU A 300 -1.17 -22.20 31.77
CA GLU A 300 0.09 -22.91 32.03
C GLU A 300 1.00 -22.13 32.98
N ALA A 301 1.17 -20.82 32.75
CA ALA A 301 1.99 -19.96 33.60
C ALA A 301 1.42 -19.81 35.02
N ARG A 302 0.09 -19.78 35.18
CA ARG A 302 -0.59 -19.73 36.47
C ARG A 302 -0.38 -21.03 37.27
N VAL A 303 -0.54 -22.19 36.63
CA VAL A 303 -0.24 -23.49 37.28
C VAL A 303 1.25 -23.62 37.65
N ALA A 304 2.16 -23.07 36.85
CA ALA A 304 3.59 -23.01 37.21
C ALA A 304 3.86 -22.08 38.40
N ALA A 305 3.21 -20.92 38.46
CA ALA A 305 3.30 -20.00 39.59
C ALA A 305 2.74 -20.61 40.87
N GLU A 306 1.55 -21.21 40.84
CA GLU A 306 0.92 -21.89 41.99
C GLU A 306 1.81 -23.01 42.55
N LYS A 307 2.44 -23.83 41.69
CA LYS A 307 3.45 -24.82 42.12
C LYS A 307 4.67 -24.17 42.78
N ALA A 308 5.17 -23.06 42.24
CA ALA A 308 6.27 -22.32 42.85
C ALA A 308 5.88 -21.71 44.21
N GLN A 309 4.65 -21.21 44.37
CA GLN A 309 4.13 -20.72 45.65
C GLN A 309 4.07 -21.84 46.71
N GLN A 310 3.60 -23.03 46.34
CA GLN A 310 3.59 -24.20 47.22
C GLN A 310 5.00 -24.56 47.73
N LEU A 311 6.01 -24.50 46.86
CA LEU A 311 7.42 -24.72 47.26
C LEU A 311 7.94 -23.63 48.20
N LEU A 312 7.55 -22.37 48.01
CA LEU A 312 7.96 -21.25 48.86
C LEU A 312 7.24 -21.21 50.21
N GLN A 313 6.04 -21.81 50.32
CA GLN A 313 5.13 -21.70 51.46
C GLN A 313 5.79 -21.96 52.83
N VAL A 314 6.61 -23.01 52.93
CA VAL A 314 7.27 -23.40 54.20
C VAL A 314 8.26 -22.32 54.66
N VAL A 315 9.06 -21.78 53.73
CA VAL A 315 10.07 -20.76 54.03
C VAL A 315 9.41 -19.40 54.24
N ALA A 316 8.38 -19.06 53.45
CA ALA A 316 7.57 -17.86 53.63
C ALA A 316 6.92 -17.83 55.03
N ASN A 317 6.28 -18.93 55.45
CA ASN A 317 5.66 -19.04 56.77
C ASN A 317 6.71 -18.91 57.90
N ARG A 318 7.89 -19.55 57.75
CA ARG A 318 8.99 -19.44 58.73
C ARG A 318 9.52 -18.00 58.85
N LYS A 319 9.73 -17.30 57.72
CA LYS A 319 10.13 -15.89 57.71
C LYS A 319 9.07 -15.00 58.34
N ARG A 320 7.80 -15.15 57.93
CA ARG A 320 6.66 -14.40 58.46
C ARG A 320 6.55 -14.54 59.97
N ASN A 321 6.64 -15.76 60.50
CA ASN A 321 6.51 -15.99 61.96
C ASN A 321 7.65 -15.32 62.75
N ARG A 322 8.89 -15.29 62.24
CA ARG A 322 9.98 -14.51 62.86
C ARG A 322 9.70 -13.01 62.87
N GLN A 323 9.13 -12.48 61.79
CA GLN A 323 8.73 -11.07 61.73
C GLN A 323 7.58 -10.77 62.69
N VAL A 324 6.62 -11.70 62.89
CA VAL A 324 5.58 -11.59 63.93
C VAL A 324 6.18 -11.50 65.33
N GLU A 325 7.13 -12.38 65.68
CA GLU A 325 7.83 -12.34 66.98
C GLU A 325 8.60 -11.03 67.22
N THR A 326 9.07 -10.39 66.13
CA THR A 326 9.88 -9.16 66.17
C THR A 326 9.03 -7.89 65.93
N ASN A 327 7.71 -8.01 65.75
CA ASN A 327 6.81 -6.92 65.29
C ASN A 327 7.29 -6.21 64.00
N GLY A 328 8.00 -6.93 63.13
CA GLY A 328 8.54 -6.45 61.86
C GLY A 328 7.52 -6.45 60.71
N LEU A 329 8.04 -6.48 59.48
CA LEU A 329 7.25 -6.42 58.25
C LEU A 329 6.54 -7.76 57.96
N ILE A 330 5.22 -7.72 57.84
CA ILE A 330 4.36 -8.86 57.47
C ILE A 330 3.44 -8.42 56.34
N ILE A 331 3.40 -9.17 55.23
CA ILE A 331 2.52 -8.83 54.11
C ILE A 331 1.21 -9.59 54.30
N THR A 332 0.12 -8.86 54.52
CA THR A 332 -1.20 -9.42 54.85
C THR A 332 -1.94 -9.89 53.61
N LYS A 333 -1.85 -9.14 52.51
CA LYS A 333 -2.51 -9.42 51.24
C LYS A 333 -1.76 -8.72 50.11
N ALA A 334 -1.51 -9.43 49.01
CA ALA A 334 -0.93 -8.83 47.82
C ALA A 334 -1.52 -9.43 46.54
N LEU A 335 -1.95 -8.56 45.63
CA LEU A 335 -2.66 -8.93 44.41
C LEU A 335 -1.94 -8.33 43.20
N TYR A 336 -1.64 -9.15 42.20
CA TYR A 336 -1.01 -8.72 40.97
C TYR A 336 -1.94 -8.96 39.79
N GLY A 337 -2.23 -7.95 38.98
CA GLY A 337 -3.23 -8.09 37.92
C GLY A 337 -3.56 -6.81 37.15
N SER A 338 -4.65 -6.86 36.37
CA SER A 338 -5.07 -5.72 35.55
C SER A 338 -5.51 -4.53 36.41
N ARG A 339 -5.14 -3.31 35.98
CA ARG A 339 -5.55 -2.06 36.66
C ARG A 339 -7.08 -1.94 36.85
N LYS A 340 -7.86 -2.56 35.96
CA LYS A 340 -9.32 -2.53 35.96
C LYS A 340 -9.91 -3.49 36.99
N ALA A 341 -9.32 -4.68 37.14
CA ALA A 341 -9.75 -5.66 38.14
C ALA A 341 -9.42 -5.19 39.56
N LEU A 342 -8.19 -4.72 39.79
CA LEU A 342 -7.74 -4.24 41.10
C LEU A 342 -8.60 -3.08 41.62
N LYS A 343 -8.89 -2.06 40.80
CA LYS A 343 -9.71 -0.90 41.21
C LYS A 343 -11.19 -1.22 41.43
N LYS A 344 -11.68 -2.35 40.92
CA LYS A 344 -13.07 -2.82 41.16
C LYS A 344 -13.19 -3.70 42.40
N GLY A 345 -12.11 -4.38 42.81
CA GLY A 345 -12.11 -5.26 43.99
C GLY A 345 -12.32 -4.58 45.35
N GLY A 346 -12.36 -3.25 45.39
CA GLY A 346 -12.78 -2.46 46.56
C GLY A 346 -14.30 -2.30 46.70
N LEU A 347 -15.09 -2.75 45.72
CA LEU A 347 -16.54 -2.89 45.81
C LEU A 347 -16.91 -4.38 45.75
N THR A 348 -17.88 -4.74 46.59
CA THR A 348 -18.29 -6.11 46.88
C THR A 348 -18.80 -6.86 45.64
N GLU A 349 -18.71 -8.19 45.74
CA GLU A 349 -19.31 -9.22 44.87
C GLU A 349 -18.53 -9.66 43.62
N VAL A 350 -18.03 -10.89 43.77
CA VAL A 350 -17.38 -11.79 42.83
C VAL A 350 -18.04 -11.80 41.44
N ASN A 351 -17.39 -11.19 40.45
CA ASN A 351 -17.51 -11.59 39.05
C ASN A 351 -16.34 -12.52 38.72
N ASP A 352 -16.60 -13.81 38.53
CA ASP A 352 -15.57 -14.84 38.30
C ASP A 352 -14.62 -14.49 37.13
N GLU A 353 -15.11 -13.82 36.08
CA GLU A 353 -14.28 -13.39 34.95
C GLU A 353 -13.12 -12.46 35.37
N LEU A 354 -13.31 -11.60 36.38
CA LEU A 354 -12.25 -10.70 36.86
C LEU A 354 -11.27 -11.40 37.82
N ALA A 355 -11.67 -12.51 38.44
CA ALA A 355 -10.79 -13.33 39.28
C ALA A 355 -9.73 -14.11 38.45
N PHE A 356 -9.91 -14.21 37.13
CA PHE A 356 -8.88 -14.74 36.22
C PHE A 356 -7.80 -13.69 35.86
N GLU A 357 -8.10 -12.39 35.89
CA GLU A 357 -7.15 -11.31 35.58
C GLU A 357 -6.23 -10.90 36.74
N VAL A 358 -6.36 -11.55 37.91
CA VAL A 358 -5.61 -11.27 39.14
C VAL A 358 -5.05 -12.57 39.71
N ILE A 359 -3.81 -12.51 40.23
CA ILE A 359 -3.17 -13.58 41.00
C ILE A 359 -2.77 -13.07 42.40
N ASP A 360 -3.04 -13.88 43.42
CA ASP A 360 -2.54 -13.65 44.78
C ASP A 360 -1.04 -13.96 44.82
N VAL A 361 -0.24 -13.02 45.31
CA VAL A 361 1.23 -13.09 45.40
C VAL A 361 1.73 -12.82 46.83
N THR A 362 0.84 -12.96 47.82
CA THR A 362 1.13 -12.77 49.26
C THR A 362 2.23 -13.71 49.75
N VAL A 363 2.24 -14.97 49.30
CA VAL A 363 3.24 -15.97 49.72
C VAL A 363 4.63 -15.69 49.11
N PRO A 364 4.78 -15.47 47.78
CA PRO A 364 6.03 -14.99 47.18
C PRO A 364 6.62 -13.74 47.85
N LEU A 365 5.79 -12.74 48.15
CA LEU A 365 6.29 -11.49 48.74
C LEU A 365 6.75 -11.70 50.20
N ASN A 366 6.00 -12.46 51.02
CA ASN A 366 6.48 -12.83 52.36
C ASN A 366 7.80 -13.65 52.33
N PHE A 367 8.05 -14.42 51.27
CA PHE A 367 9.36 -15.08 51.07
C PHE A 367 10.49 -14.09 50.75
N LEU A 368 10.19 -13.01 50.03
CA LEU A 368 11.16 -11.97 49.62
C LEU A 368 11.50 -10.95 50.72
N VAL A 369 10.80 -10.96 51.87
CA VAL A 369 11.17 -10.15 53.04
C VAL A 369 12.53 -10.61 53.58
N ASN A 370 13.46 -9.68 53.77
CA ASN A 370 14.77 -9.94 54.37
C ASN A 370 14.66 -10.13 55.90
N ASP A 371 15.66 -10.76 56.53
CA ASP A 371 15.65 -10.95 57.99
C ASP A 371 15.62 -9.60 58.76
N SER A 372 16.08 -8.50 58.14
CA SER A 372 15.98 -7.13 58.65
C SER A 372 14.59 -6.48 58.55
N GLY A 373 13.56 -7.22 58.12
CA GLY A 373 12.18 -6.70 58.04
C GLY A 373 11.95 -5.71 56.89
N GLN A 374 12.71 -5.83 55.80
CA GLN A 374 12.58 -4.98 54.60
C GLN A 374 12.34 -5.84 53.35
N LEU A 375 11.54 -5.33 52.41
CA LEU A 375 11.39 -5.90 51.07
C LEU A 375 11.71 -4.84 50.02
N LYS A 376 12.54 -5.25 49.04
CA LYS A 376 12.96 -4.43 47.90
C LYS A 376 12.69 -5.18 46.59
N LEU A 377 11.86 -4.62 45.73
CA LEU A 377 11.76 -4.98 44.31
C LEU A 377 12.41 -3.88 43.50
N HIS A 378 13.40 -4.23 42.66
CA HIS A 378 14.15 -3.27 41.87
C HIS A 378 13.35 -2.72 40.67
N GLU A 379 13.60 -1.46 40.32
CA GLU A 379 13.07 -0.86 39.09
C GLU A 379 13.55 -1.63 37.83
N GLY A 380 12.72 -1.66 36.79
CA GLY A 380 13.03 -2.31 35.51
C GLY A 380 12.87 -3.84 35.52
N VAL A 381 12.74 -4.48 36.69
CA VAL A 381 12.42 -5.91 36.80
C VAL A 381 10.92 -6.10 36.73
N LYS A 382 10.44 -6.74 35.66
CA LYS A 382 9.03 -7.07 35.48
C LYS A 382 8.54 -8.00 36.60
N LYS A 383 7.48 -7.64 37.33
CA LYS A 383 7.00 -8.40 38.49
C LYS A 383 6.53 -9.81 38.13
N SER A 384 6.03 -10.01 36.90
CA SER A 384 5.69 -11.35 36.40
C SER A 384 6.90 -12.30 36.22
N GLY A 385 8.14 -11.81 36.33
CA GLY A 385 9.37 -12.61 36.28
C GLY A 385 9.84 -13.10 37.65
N ILE A 386 9.17 -12.70 38.74
CA ILE A 386 9.49 -13.12 40.10
C ILE A 386 8.96 -14.54 40.33
N MET A 387 9.71 -15.37 41.07
CA MET A 387 9.29 -16.74 41.39
C MET A 387 7.94 -16.74 42.14
N GLY A 388 6.96 -17.50 41.64
CA GLY A 388 5.60 -17.56 42.18
C GLY A 388 4.66 -16.44 41.70
N PHE A 389 5.11 -15.57 40.78
CA PHE A 389 4.26 -14.69 39.99
C PHE A 389 4.01 -15.30 38.60
N CYS A 390 2.93 -14.89 37.94
CA CYS A 390 2.74 -15.04 36.49
C CYS A 390 2.17 -13.74 35.91
N ASP A 391 2.05 -13.62 34.58
CA ASP A 391 1.34 -12.51 33.92
C ASP A 391 -0.12 -12.94 33.65
N PRO A 392 -1.13 -12.50 34.42
CA PRO A 392 -2.50 -12.92 34.23
C PRO A 392 -3.21 -12.22 33.05
N CYS A 393 -2.63 -11.14 32.51
CA CYS A 393 -3.21 -10.39 31.40
C CYS A 393 -2.10 -9.84 30.45
N PRO A 394 -1.52 -10.71 29.59
CA PRO A 394 -0.49 -10.30 28.64
C PRO A 394 -0.98 -9.22 27.69
N GLY A 395 -0.18 -8.17 27.52
CA GLY A 395 -0.51 -7.00 26.69
C GLY A 395 -1.36 -5.92 27.37
N GLU A 396 -1.97 -6.19 28.53
CA GLU A 396 -2.61 -5.15 29.37
C GLU A 396 -1.63 -4.61 30.45
N PRO A 397 -1.75 -3.34 30.85
CA PRO A 397 -0.97 -2.76 31.95
C PRO A 397 -1.39 -3.38 33.29
N LYS A 398 -0.38 -3.73 34.10
CA LYS A 398 -0.55 -4.39 35.39
C LYS A 398 0.00 -3.55 36.54
N GLU A 399 -0.66 -3.69 37.68
CA GLU A 399 -0.27 -3.12 38.96
C GLU A 399 -0.08 -4.27 39.96
N LEU A 400 0.83 -4.07 40.92
CA LEU A 400 0.95 -4.86 42.13
C LEU A 400 0.37 -4.04 43.29
N TYR A 401 -0.67 -4.59 43.91
CA TYR A 401 -1.29 -4.09 45.12
C TYR A 401 -0.73 -4.84 46.33
N VAL A 402 -0.36 -4.13 47.41
CA VAL A 402 0.19 -4.73 48.64
C VAL A 402 -0.40 -4.03 49.87
N GLU A 403 -1.09 -4.81 50.71
CA GLU A 403 -1.38 -4.50 52.10
C GLU A 403 -0.32 -5.16 52.99
N TYR A 404 0.22 -4.44 53.97
CA TYR A 404 1.19 -4.98 54.91
C TYR A 404 1.05 -4.35 56.30
N THR A 405 1.54 -5.05 57.31
CA THR A 405 1.68 -4.54 58.67
C THR A 405 3.14 -4.43 59.08
N CYS A 406 3.45 -3.41 59.88
CA CYS A 406 4.77 -3.19 60.47
C CYS A 406 4.58 -2.47 61.80
N GLY A 407 5.19 -2.95 62.89
CA GLY A 407 5.02 -2.36 64.22
C GLY A 407 3.56 -2.31 64.72
N GLY A 408 2.71 -3.22 64.24
CA GLY A 408 1.27 -3.25 64.55
C GLY A 408 0.40 -2.23 63.79
N GLN A 409 0.97 -1.42 62.90
CA GLN A 409 0.24 -0.49 62.04
C GLN A 409 0.01 -1.09 60.64
N ILE A 410 -1.06 -0.67 59.96
CA ILE A 410 -1.44 -1.14 58.61
C ILE A 410 -0.98 -0.11 57.56
N PHE A 411 -0.49 -0.62 56.44
CA PHE A 411 0.01 0.15 55.31
C PHE A 411 -0.50 -0.45 53.98
N GLU A 412 -0.72 0.39 52.99
CA GLU A 412 -1.28 0.04 51.68
C GLU A 412 -0.50 0.76 50.56
N VAL A 413 -0.13 0.03 49.50
CA VAL A 413 0.60 0.59 48.36
C VAL A 413 0.23 -0.11 47.04
N THR A 414 0.14 0.66 45.95
CA THR A 414 -0.05 0.14 44.59
C THR A 414 1.11 0.61 43.70
N VAL A 415 1.75 -0.32 42.97
CA VAL A 415 2.97 -0.05 42.18
C VAL A 415 2.88 -0.70 40.79
N ASP A 416 3.29 0.02 39.75
CA ASP A 416 3.32 -0.47 38.37
C ASP A 416 4.30 -1.64 38.15
N ASP A 417 4.02 -2.51 37.17
CA ASP A 417 4.77 -3.75 36.84
C ASP A 417 6.32 -3.60 36.83
N TYR A 418 6.86 -2.45 36.43
CA TYR A 418 8.31 -2.20 36.38
C TYR A 418 8.84 -1.23 37.45
N ALA A 419 7.98 -0.61 38.27
CA ALA A 419 8.40 0.39 39.24
C ALA A 419 9.00 -0.25 40.51
N GLU A 420 9.94 0.45 41.13
CA GLU A 420 10.57 0.04 42.39
C GLU A 420 9.52 -0.08 43.50
N LEU A 421 9.65 -1.08 44.37
CA LEU A 421 8.88 -1.19 45.62
C LEU A 421 9.86 -1.36 46.77
N LEU A 422 9.85 -0.41 47.69
CA LEU A 422 10.59 -0.43 48.95
C LEU A 422 9.59 -0.33 50.10
N ILE A 423 9.53 -1.34 50.96
CA ILE A 423 8.68 -1.35 52.16
C ILE A 423 9.44 -1.88 53.38
N PRO A 424 9.16 -1.37 54.59
CA PRO A 424 8.15 -0.35 54.93
C PRO A 424 8.56 1.09 54.56
N GLN A 425 7.57 1.95 54.27
CA GLN A 425 7.70 3.41 54.17
C GLN A 425 6.50 4.10 54.86
N GLU A 426 6.73 5.25 55.51
CA GLU A 426 5.68 5.99 56.22
C GLU A 426 4.59 6.56 55.30
N SER A 427 4.94 6.85 54.05
CA SER A 427 4.03 7.35 53.01
C SER A 427 2.89 6.39 52.63
N HIS A 428 2.99 5.11 53.01
CA HIS A 428 1.99 4.08 52.72
C HIS A 428 1.03 3.84 53.89
N ARG A 429 1.13 4.62 54.98
CA ARG A 429 0.31 4.40 56.18
C ARG A 429 -1.16 4.77 55.92
N VAL A 430 -2.06 3.90 56.37
CA VAL A 430 -3.52 4.09 56.35
C VAL A 430 -3.98 4.84 57.60
#